data_AF-A0A3S4IND9-F1
#
_entry.id   AF-A0A3S4IND9-F1
#
_cell.length_a   1.000
_cell.length_b   1.000
_cell.length_c   1.000
_cell.angle_alpha   90.00
_cell.angle_beta   90.00
_cell.angle_gamma   90.00
#
_symmetry.space_group_name_H-M   'P 1'
#
loop_
_entity.id
_entity.type
_entity.pdbx_description
1 polymer ?
#
loop_
_entity_poly.entity_id
_entity_poly.type
_entity_poly.pdbx_seq_one_letter_code
_entity_poly.pdbx_strand_id
1 'polypeptide(L)'
;MIAGNSSSRRKVRTISLSILLQIRVAPLKAFLAEHQVIPQTFYPIVRARLTKINGNPTEGQQDESLNRELNLTWQDTRPAHNPLVAGHWPPKPGEVSMEEGLAKRLNVKLGDSVTFMGDTQAFSAKVTSLRQVDWESLRPNFFFIFSFRGAGRATTKLVDQFSLGEWQTAC
;
A
#
# COMPACT_ATOMS: atom_id res chain seq x y z
N MET A 1 15.98 56.20 37.28
CA MET A 1 15.67 56.32 35.84
C MET A 1 16.61 55.41 35.06
N ILE A 2 16.05 54.69 34.07
CA ILE A 2 16.65 54.08 32.85
C ILE A 2 17.85 53.10 33.00
N ALA A 3 18.01 51.99 32.27
CA ALA A 3 17.20 51.13 31.41
C ALA A 3 18.09 49.86 31.20
N GLY A 4 17.60 48.63 31.36
CA GLY A 4 17.05 47.84 30.24
C GLY A 4 18.13 47.14 29.42
N ASN A 5 18.65 45.99 29.87
CA ASN A 5 19.53 45.12 29.08
C ASN A 5 18.68 44.25 28.13
N SER A 6 18.67 44.56 26.83
CA SER A 6 17.87 43.84 25.83
C SER A 6 18.63 42.66 25.22
N SER A 7 18.37 41.46 25.72
CA SER A 7 18.77 40.21 25.05
C SER A 7 17.86 39.95 23.85
N SER A 8 18.37 40.18 22.63
CA SER A 8 17.69 39.85 21.38
C SER A 8 17.73 38.33 21.16
N ARG A 9 16.66 37.63 21.56
CA ARG A 9 16.44 36.22 21.16
C ARG A 9 16.01 36.18 19.70
N ARG A 10 16.89 35.71 18.81
CA ARG A 10 16.51 35.36 17.42
C ARG A 10 15.39 34.30 17.47
N LYS A 11 14.17 34.68 17.08
CA LYS A 11 13.08 33.75 16.81
C LYS A 11 13.49 32.87 15.63
N VAL A 12 13.88 31.63 15.91
CA VAL A 12 14.00 30.59 14.88
C VAL A 12 12.59 30.36 14.34
N ARG A 13 12.35 30.73 13.08
CA ARG A 13 11.10 30.45 12.39
C ARG A 13 11.12 28.97 12.00
N THR A 14 10.38 28.14 12.73
CA THR A 14 10.17 26.74 12.37
C THR A 14 9.46 26.70 11.02
N ILE A 15 10.18 26.35 9.96
CA ILE A 15 9.56 26.06 8.67
C ILE A 15 8.91 24.68 8.84
N SER A 16 7.59 24.64 8.79
CA SER A 16 6.85 23.39 8.89
C SER A 16 7.30 22.46 7.77
N LEU A 17 7.56 21.18 8.08
CA LEU A 17 8.05 20.18 7.12
C LEU A 17 7.18 20.10 5.86
N SER A 18 5.89 20.43 5.99
CA SER A 18 4.91 20.58 4.91
C SER A 18 5.32 21.58 3.82
N ILE A 19 5.94 22.70 4.20
CA ILE A 19 6.38 23.77 3.27
C ILE A 19 7.63 23.32 2.51
N LEU A 20 8.57 22.63 3.17
CA LEU A 20 9.76 22.07 2.52
C LEU A 20 9.40 20.97 1.51
N LEU A 21 8.39 20.15 1.82
CA LEU A 21 7.91 19.08 0.95
C LEU A 21 7.28 19.61 -0.35
N GLN A 22 6.51 20.71 -0.27
CA GLN A 22 5.91 21.34 -1.45
C GLN A 22 6.96 21.85 -2.45
N ILE A 23 8.09 22.40 -1.96
CA ILE A 23 9.16 22.94 -2.82
C ILE A 23 9.85 21.83 -3.62
N ARG A 24 9.97 20.61 -3.09
CA ARG A 24 10.65 19.51 -3.80
C ARG A 24 9.83 18.87 -4.91
N VAL A 25 8.49 18.89 -4.82
CA VAL A 25 7.61 18.26 -5.81
C VAL A 25 7.05 19.23 -6.86
N ALA A 26 7.11 20.54 -6.61
CA ALA A 26 6.64 21.55 -7.54
C ALA A 26 7.35 21.50 -8.92
N PRO A 27 8.69 21.32 -9.02
CA PRO A 27 9.37 21.24 -10.30
C PRO A 27 8.96 20.02 -11.12
N LEU A 28 8.70 18.88 -10.46
CA LEU A 28 8.27 17.65 -11.12
C LEU A 28 6.83 17.77 -11.65
N LYS A 29 5.91 18.32 -10.86
CA LYS A 29 4.53 18.55 -11.28
C LYS A 29 4.46 19.54 -12.45
N ALA A 30 5.28 20.60 -12.42
CA ALA A 30 5.37 21.58 -13.51
C ALA A 30 5.93 20.94 -14.79
N PHE A 31 6.99 20.14 -14.70
CA PHE A 31 7.56 19.40 -15.83
C PHE A 31 6.55 18.44 -16.47
N LEU A 32 5.83 17.66 -15.66
CA LEU A 32 4.81 16.74 -16.17
C LEU A 32 3.65 17.47 -16.85
N ALA A 33 3.21 18.60 -16.28
CA ALA A 33 2.17 19.43 -16.88
C ALA A 33 2.63 20.10 -18.19
N GLU A 34 3.86 20.61 -18.24
CA GLU A 34 4.47 21.25 -19.42
C GLU A 34 4.60 20.27 -20.59
N HIS A 35 4.92 19.00 -20.29
CA HIS A 35 5.00 17.94 -21.30
C HIS A 35 3.67 17.20 -21.54
N GLN A 36 2.54 17.73 -21.04
CA GLN A 36 1.20 17.14 -21.17
C GLN A 36 1.13 15.67 -20.73
N VAL A 37 2.00 15.28 -19.79
CA VAL A 37 2.00 13.95 -19.20
C VAL A 37 0.83 13.90 -18.23
N ILE A 38 -0.28 13.33 -18.68
CA ILE A 38 -1.42 13.00 -17.82
C ILE A 38 -0.89 12.03 -16.76
N PRO A 39 -0.94 12.36 -15.46
CA PRO A 39 -0.47 11.45 -14.41
C PRO A 39 -1.22 10.13 -14.57
N GLN A 40 -0.51 9.10 -15.01
CA GLN A 40 -1.05 7.75 -14.99
C GLN A 40 -1.33 7.40 -13.52
N THR A 41 -2.41 6.68 -13.26
CA THR A 41 -2.78 6.23 -11.92
C THR A 41 -1.55 5.62 -11.23
N PHE A 42 -1.13 6.22 -10.12
CA PHE A 42 -0.01 5.72 -9.33
C PHE A 42 -0.48 4.52 -8.52
N TYR A 43 0.19 3.37 -8.69
CA TYR A 43 -0.07 2.17 -7.91
C TYR A 43 1.11 1.92 -6.98
N PRO A 44 1.01 2.27 -5.69
CA PRO A 44 2.07 1.93 -4.75
C PRO A 44 2.20 0.41 -4.65
N ILE A 45 3.43 -0.10 -4.73
CA ILE A 45 3.69 -1.55 -4.73
C ILE A 45 4.36 -1.92 -3.41
N VAL A 46 3.83 -2.96 -2.79
CA VAL A 46 4.43 -3.64 -1.64
C VAL A 46 4.81 -5.03 -2.07
N ARG A 47 5.94 -5.51 -1.58
CA ARG A 47 6.28 -6.92 -1.67
C ARG A 47 6.27 -7.52 -0.27
N ALA A 48 5.57 -8.64 -0.09
CA ALA A 48 5.52 -9.36 1.17
C ALA A 48 5.29 -10.85 0.92
N ARG A 49 5.77 -11.70 1.83
CA ARG A 49 5.57 -13.15 1.76
C ARG A 49 4.28 -13.56 2.45
N LEU A 50 3.47 -14.40 1.82
CA LEU A 50 2.32 -15.02 2.47
C LEU A 50 2.81 -16.18 3.35
N THR A 51 2.77 -16.01 4.68
CA THR A 51 3.36 -16.95 5.65
C THR A 51 2.33 -17.80 6.38
N LYS A 52 1.07 -17.37 6.47
CA LYS A 52 0.00 -18.18 7.06
C LYS A 52 -1.34 -18.01 6.34
N ILE A 53 -2.12 -19.08 6.33
CA ILE A 53 -3.52 -19.12 5.92
C ILE A 53 -4.33 -19.73 7.06
N ASN A 54 -5.33 -19.01 7.57
CA ASN A 54 -6.12 -19.38 8.75
C ASN A 54 -5.26 -19.75 9.97
N GLY A 55 -4.12 -19.06 10.13
CA GLY A 55 -3.16 -19.29 11.21
C GLY A 55 -2.17 -20.44 10.98
N ASN A 56 -2.41 -21.30 9.98
CA ASN A 56 -1.52 -22.39 9.62
C ASN A 56 -0.35 -21.88 8.76
N PRO A 57 0.90 -22.25 9.07
CA PRO A 57 2.06 -21.92 8.24
C PRO A 57 1.91 -22.40 6.79
N THR A 58 2.41 -21.61 5.85
CA THR A 58 2.47 -21.96 4.42
C THR A 58 3.76 -22.68 4.03
N GLU A 59 4.73 -22.77 4.95
CA GLU A 59 5.99 -23.50 4.76
C GLU A 59 5.71 -24.98 4.43
N GLY A 60 6.46 -25.51 3.46
CA GLY A 60 6.31 -26.90 3.00
C GLY A 60 5.17 -27.14 2.01
N GLN A 61 4.34 -26.14 1.71
CA GLN A 61 3.39 -26.23 0.60
C GLN A 61 4.12 -26.12 -0.76
N GLN A 62 3.58 -26.79 -1.78
CA GLN A 62 4.23 -26.92 -3.08
C GLN A 62 4.05 -25.70 -4.00
N ASP A 63 3.04 -24.85 -3.77
CA ASP A 63 2.78 -23.72 -4.67
C ASP A 63 3.91 -22.68 -4.61
N GLU A 64 4.54 -22.43 -5.76
CA GLU A 64 5.69 -21.52 -5.89
C GLU A 64 5.41 -20.09 -5.43
N SER A 65 4.15 -19.64 -5.42
CA SER A 65 3.79 -18.30 -4.94
C SER A 65 4.08 -18.11 -3.45
N LEU A 66 4.12 -19.19 -2.67
CA LEU A 66 4.46 -19.18 -1.25
C LEU A 66 5.97 -19.10 -1.02
N ASN A 67 6.77 -19.34 -2.06
CA ASN A 67 8.23 -19.33 -2.02
C ASN A 67 8.86 -17.97 -2.36
N ARG A 68 8.03 -16.98 -2.67
CA ARG A 68 8.46 -15.63 -3.10
C ARG A 68 7.68 -14.54 -2.40
N GLU A 69 8.14 -13.30 -2.55
CA GLU A 69 7.33 -12.14 -2.23
C GLU A 69 6.27 -11.92 -3.30
N LEU A 70 5.06 -11.58 -2.87
CA LEU A 70 3.93 -11.29 -3.74
C LEU A 70 3.71 -9.79 -3.83
N ASN A 71 3.23 -9.31 -4.97
CA ASN A 71 2.88 -7.91 -5.16
C ASN A 71 1.52 -7.59 -4.53
N LEU A 72 1.52 -6.64 -3.60
CA LEU A 72 0.34 -6.06 -2.97
C LEU A 72 0.26 -4.56 -3.28
N THR A 73 -0.95 -4.01 -3.25
CA THR A 73 -1.18 -2.56 -3.37
C THR A 73 -2.39 -2.14 -2.54
N TRP A 74 -2.68 -0.84 -2.48
CA TRP A 74 -3.91 -0.31 -1.91
C TRP A 74 -4.53 0.74 -2.83
N GLN A 75 -5.85 0.70 -2.96
CA GLN A 75 -6.64 1.70 -3.69
C GLN A 75 -8.12 1.55 -3.35
N ASP A 76 -8.85 2.67 -3.36
CA ASP A 76 -10.30 2.67 -3.07
C ASP A 76 -11.14 2.36 -4.32
N THR A 77 -10.63 2.69 -5.50
CA THR A 77 -11.30 2.41 -6.78
C THR A 77 -10.84 1.07 -7.33
N ARG A 78 -11.79 0.19 -7.67
CA ARG A 78 -11.46 -1.11 -8.29
C ARG A 78 -10.90 -0.87 -9.70
N PRO A 79 -9.81 -1.53 -10.10
CA PRO A 79 -9.40 -1.53 -11.50
C PRO A 79 -10.50 -2.11 -12.37
N ALA A 80 -10.96 -1.35 -13.35
CA ALA A 80 -12.05 -1.78 -14.24
C ALA A 80 -11.74 -3.11 -14.95
N HIS A 81 -10.46 -3.39 -15.20
CA HIS A 81 -9.95 -4.59 -15.84
C HIS A 81 -9.81 -5.81 -14.90
N ASN A 82 -10.16 -5.67 -13.62
CA ASN A 82 -10.13 -6.77 -12.65
C ASN A 82 -11.55 -7.04 -12.16
N PRO A 83 -12.42 -7.72 -12.94
CA PRO A 83 -13.79 -7.99 -12.56
C PRO A 83 -13.86 -8.74 -11.22
N LEU A 84 -14.79 -8.33 -10.36
CA LEU A 84 -15.11 -9.09 -9.16
C LEU A 84 -15.83 -10.37 -9.57
N VAL A 85 -15.38 -11.49 -9.03
CA VAL A 85 -16.06 -12.78 -9.20
C VAL A 85 -16.80 -13.20 -7.92
N ALA A 86 -16.41 -12.66 -6.77
CA ALA A 86 -17.08 -12.90 -5.51
C ALA A 86 -16.84 -11.79 -4.49
N GLY A 87 -17.78 -11.60 -3.56
CA GLY A 87 -17.66 -10.68 -2.44
C GLY A 87 -17.94 -9.22 -2.82
N HIS A 88 -17.34 -8.29 -2.08
CA HIS A 88 -17.67 -6.86 -2.19
C HIS A 88 -16.41 -5.99 -2.28
N TRP A 89 -16.56 -4.85 -2.95
CA TRP A 89 -15.52 -3.83 -3.06
C TRP A 89 -16.06 -2.47 -2.61
N PRO A 90 -15.23 -1.60 -2.00
CA PRO A 90 -13.85 -1.85 -1.58
C PRO A 90 -13.76 -2.74 -0.32
N PRO A 91 -12.65 -3.48 -0.11
CA PRO A 91 -12.39 -4.15 1.15
C PRO A 91 -12.41 -3.15 2.33
N LYS A 92 -12.96 -3.52 3.49
CA LYS A 92 -13.01 -2.68 4.71
C LYS A 92 -11.72 -2.77 5.54
N PRO A 93 -11.55 -1.96 6.62
CA PRO A 93 -10.41 -2.08 7.53
C PRO A 93 -10.12 -3.52 7.95
N GLY A 94 -8.90 -4.01 7.69
CA GLY A 94 -8.49 -5.40 7.98
C GLY A 94 -8.95 -6.45 6.96
N GLU A 95 -9.52 -6.03 5.83
CA GLU A 95 -9.93 -6.90 4.74
C GLU A 95 -9.06 -6.70 3.50
N VAL A 96 -9.04 -7.71 2.62
CA VAL A 96 -8.27 -7.71 1.39
C VAL A 96 -9.05 -8.33 0.23
N SER A 97 -8.85 -7.78 -0.97
CA SER A 97 -9.24 -8.44 -2.21
C SER A 97 -8.10 -9.35 -2.66
N MET A 98 -8.41 -10.59 -3.02
CA MET A 98 -7.42 -11.58 -3.51
C MET A 98 -7.66 -11.94 -4.98
N GLU A 99 -6.58 -12.22 -5.71
CA GLU A 99 -6.64 -12.72 -7.08
C GLU A 99 -7.22 -14.15 -7.11
N GLU A 100 -8.17 -14.39 -8.01
CA GLU A 100 -8.98 -15.62 -8.06
C GLU A 100 -8.14 -16.88 -8.32
N GLY A 101 -7.21 -16.85 -9.27
CA GLY A 101 -6.35 -17.98 -9.63
C GLY A 101 -5.46 -18.41 -8.48
N LEU A 102 -4.83 -17.48 -7.78
CA LEU A 102 -4.07 -17.73 -6.55
C LEU A 102 -4.97 -18.30 -5.46
N ALA A 103 -6.17 -17.72 -5.26
CA ALA A 103 -7.11 -18.22 -4.27
C ALA A 103 -7.49 -19.68 -4.54
N LYS A 104 -7.73 -20.05 -5.81
CA LYS A 104 -8.01 -21.43 -6.23
C LYS A 104 -6.83 -22.37 -5.94
N ARG A 105 -5.60 -22.00 -6.33
CA ARG A 105 -4.42 -22.86 -6.12
C ARG A 105 -4.10 -23.08 -4.64
N LEU A 106 -4.31 -22.05 -3.82
CA LEU A 106 -4.10 -22.10 -2.37
C LEU A 106 -5.33 -22.58 -1.57
N ASN A 107 -6.43 -22.91 -2.25
CA ASN A 107 -7.72 -23.27 -1.64
C ASN A 107 -8.22 -22.25 -0.60
N VAL A 108 -7.98 -20.97 -0.86
CA VAL A 108 -8.44 -19.84 -0.03
C VAL A 108 -9.83 -19.41 -0.48
N LYS A 109 -10.72 -19.20 0.48
CA LYS A 109 -12.12 -18.81 0.26
C LYS A 109 -12.42 -17.45 0.87
N LEU A 110 -13.55 -16.86 0.47
CA LEU A 110 -14.08 -15.71 1.17
C LEU A 110 -14.28 -16.04 2.66
N GLY A 111 -13.80 -15.16 3.52
CA GLY A 111 -13.85 -15.35 4.96
C GLY A 111 -12.53 -15.78 5.60
N ASP A 112 -11.63 -16.36 4.82
CA ASP A 112 -10.34 -16.85 5.32
C ASP A 112 -9.41 -15.69 5.70
N SER A 113 -8.52 -15.96 6.64
CA SER A 113 -7.47 -15.03 7.07
C SER A 113 -6.16 -15.37 6.40
N VAL A 114 -5.50 -14.36 5.82
CA VAL A 114 -4.16 -14.45 5.26
C VAL A 114 -3.20 -13.61 6.10
N THR A 115 -2.01 -14.12 6.38
CA THR A 115 -0.97 -13.42 7.14
C THR A 115 0.27 -13.26 6.28
N PHE A 116 0.72 -12.02 6.16
CA PHE A 116 1.90 -11.64 5.41
C PHE A 116 3.05 -11.32 6.35
N MET A 117 4.26 -11.62 5.91
CA MET A 117 5.50 -11.12 6.51
C MET A 117 6.14 -10.14 5.53
N GLY A 118 6.20 -8.87 5.91
CA GLY A 118 7.09 -7.89 5.27
C GLY A 118 8.40 -7.78 6.07
N ASP A 119 9.25 -6.82 5.70
CA ASP A 119 10.63 -6.73 6.19
C ASP A 119 10.79 -6.63 7.72
N THR A 120 9.85 -5.97 8.39
CA THR A 120 9.97 -5.68 9.84
C THR A 120 8.88 -6.32 10.69
N GLN A 121 7.75 -6.70 10.10
CA GLN A 121 6.58 -7.14 10.86
C GLN A 121 5.57 -7.93 10.03
N ALA A 122 4.91 -8.87 10.70
CA ALA A 122 3.75 -9.57 10.18
C ALA A 122 2.44 -8.78 10.37
N PHE A 123 1.55 -8.91 9.39
CA PHE A 123 0.19 -8.39 9.45
C PHE A 123 -0.79 -9.37 8.79
N SER A 124 -2.06 -9.31 9.19
CA SER A 124 -3.10 -10.22 8.72
C SER A 124 -4.30 -9.47 8.15
N ALA A 125 -5.00 -10.10 7.23
CA ALA A 125 -6.24 -9.59 6.67
C ALA A 125 -7.22 -10.71 6.30
N LYS A 126 -8.51 -10.38 6.31
CA LYS A 126 -9.59 -11.27 5.89
C LYS A 126 -9.87 -11.12 4.39
N VAL A 127 -9.92 -12.22 3.66
CA VAL A 127 -10.29 -12.20 2.23
C VAL A 127 -11.79 -11.97 2.12
N THR A 128 -12.20 -10.83 1.57
CA THR A 128 -13.64 -10.46 1.42
C THR A 128 -14.09 -10.19 -0.01
N SER A 129 -13.14 -10.22 -0.95
CA SER A 129 -13.45 -10.26 -2.37
C SER A 129 -12.43 -11.06 -3.16
N LEU A 130 -12.89 -11.65 -4.25
CA LEU A 130 -12.07 -12.30 -5.25
C LEU A 130 -12.23 -11.56 -6.58
N ARG A 131 -11.11 -11.35 -7.29
CA ARG A 131 -11.11 -10.69 -8.59
C ARG A 131 -10.31 -11.50 -9.61
N GLN A 132 -10.73 -11.42 -10.86
CA GLN A 132 -9.92 -11.90 -11.97
C GLN A 132 -8.79 -10.91 -12.25
N VAL A 133 -7.67 -11.45 -12.68
CA VAL A 133 -6.47 -10.71 -13.05
C VAL A 133 -5.97 -11.30 -14.36
N ASP A 134 -5.87 -10.45 -15.39
CA ASP A 134 -5.27 -10.81 -16.66
C ASP A 134 -3.75 -10.58 -16.59
N TRP A 135 -3.02 -11.64 -16.26
CA TRP A 135 -1.55 -11.62 -16.15
C TRP A 135 -0.82 -11.48 -17.49
N GLU A 136 -1.52 -11.65 -18.62
CA GLU A 136 -0.96 -11.43 -19.96
C GLU A 136 -1.08 -9.96 -20.39
N SER A 137 -1.88 -9.17 -19.68
CA SER A 137 -1.97 -7.73 -19.93
C SER A 137 -0.69 -6.98 -19.54
N LEU A 138 -0.37 -5.93 -20.31
CA LEU A 138 0.73 -5.02 -20.00
C LEU A 138 0.42 -4.06 -18.83
N ARG A 139 -0.68 -4.29 -18.09
CA ARG A 139 -1.11 -3.44 -16.98
C ARG A 139 -0.50 -3.91 -15.67
N PRO A 140 -0.23 -2.99 -14.72
CA PRO A 140 0.20 -3.40 -13.38
C PRO A 140 -0.84 -4.31 -12.71
N ASN A 141 -0.41 -5.50 -12.30
CA ASN A 141 -1.25 -6.49 -11.64
C ASN A 141 -0.72 -6.83 -10.25
N PHE A 142 -1.65 -7.13 -9.34
CA PHE A 142 -1.38 -7.37 -7.93
C PHE A 142 -2.11 -8.63 -7.50
N PHE A 143 -1.52 -9.41 -6.60
CA PHE A 143 -2.17 -10.57 -5.99
C PHE A 143 -3.16 -10.15 -4.89
N PHE A 144 -2.85 -9.06 -4.19
CA PHE A 144 -3.67 -8.54 -3.11
C PHE A 144 -3.90 -7.04 -3.24
N ILE A 145 -5.13 -6.61 -3.02
CA ILE A 145 -5.47 -5.18 -2.99
C ILE A 145 -6.25 -4.85 -1.72
N PHE A 146 -5.73 -3.90 -0.95
CA PHE A 146 -6.38 -3.29 0.19
C PHE A 146 -7.10 -2.01 -0.23
N SER A 147 -8.04 -1.50 0.56
CA SER A 147 -8.50 -0.11 0.39
C SER A 147 -7.70 0.83 1.29
N PHE A 148 -7.73 2.14 1.04
CA PHE A 148 -7.01 3.12 1.87
C PHE A 148 -7.57 3.12 3.30
N ARG A 149 -8.90 3.03 3.42
CA ARG A 149 -9.59 2.83 4.70
C ARG A 149 -9.31 1.44 5.27
N GLY A 150 -9.26 0.46 4.38
CA GLY A 150 -9.00 -0.96 4.58
C GLY A 150 -7.67 -1.27 5.21
N ALA A 151 -6.70 -0.46 4.84
CA ALA A 151 -5.38 -0.62 5.31
C ALA A 151 -5.30 -0.12 6.75
N GLY A 152 -5.96 0.94 7.23
CA GLY A 152 -6.04 1.36 8.67
C GLY A 152 -5.05 0.78 9.72
N ARG A 153 -5.21 -0.50 10.10
CA ARG A 153 -4.32 -1.27 11.02
C ARG A 153 -3.19 -2.03 10.32
N ALA A 154 -3.45 -2.54 9.11
CA ALA A 154 -2.44 -3.02 8.17
C ALA A 154 -1.62 -1.86 7.59
N THR A 155 -2.15 -0.64 7.39
CA THR A 155 -1.42 0.58 6.99
C THR A 155 -0.50 0.99 8.09
N THR A 156 -0.82 0.99 9.39
CA THR A 156 0.23 1.40 10.35
C THR A 156 1.45 0.49 10.22
N LYS A 157 1.28 -0.80 9.94
CA LYS A 157 2.39 -1.76 9.78
C LYS A 157 3.03 -1.76 8.38
N LEU A 158 2.22 -1.65 7.34
CA LEU A 158 2.64 -1.50 5.95
C LEU A 158 3.32 -0.13 5.74
N VAL A 159 2.74 0.93 6.30
CA VAL A 159 3.24 2.32 6.32
C VAL A 159 4.39 2.54 7.29
N ASP A 160 4.51 1.82 8.40
CA ASP A 160 5.75 1.84 9.21
C ASP A 160 6.90 1.11 8.51
N GLN A 161 6.60 0.07 7.71
CA GLN A 161 7.57 -0.45 6.72
C GLN A 161 7.88 0.57 5.63
N PHE A 162 6.89 1.37 5.20
CA PHE A 162 7.11 2.49 4.26
C PHE A 162 7.87 3.68 4.86
N SER A 163 7.83 3.94 6.19
CA SER A 163 8.55 5.07 6.80
C SER A 163 10.07 4.87 6.86
N LEU A 164 10.55 3.62 6.74
CA LEU A 164 11.99 3.31 6.65
C LEU A 164 12.49 3.26 5.19
N GLY A 165 11.59 3.31 4.21
CA GLY A 165 11.90 3.60 2.82
C GLY A 165 11.69 5.09 2.58
N GLU A 166 12.78 5.85 2.52
CA GLU A 166 12.72 7.24 2.07
C GLU A 166 11.86 7.35 0.81
N TRP A 167 11.11 8.45 0.69
CA TRP A 167 10.19 8.78 -0.42
C TRP A 167 8.79 8.14 -0.33
N GLN A 168 7.86 8.81 0.36
CA GLN A 168 6.57 9.29 -0.19
C GLN A 168 5.60 9.70 0.92
N THR A 169 5.71 10.96 1.36
CA THR A 169 4.54 11.72 1.80
C THR A 169 4.63 13.09 1.15
N ALA A 170 4.21 13.16 -0.11
CA ALA A 170 4.05 14.41 -0.84
C ALA A 170 2.76 14.35 -1.66
N CYS A 171 1.65 14.58 -0.99
CA CYS A 171 0.51 15.29 -1.58
C CYS A 171 0.34 16.58 -0.79
#